data_AF-A0A1V3N4N0-F1
#
_entry.id   AF-A0A1V3N4N0-F1
#
_cell.length_a   1.000
_cell.length_b   1.000
_cell.length_c   1.000
_cell.angle_alpha   90.00
_cell.angle_beta   90.00
_cell.angle_gamma   90.00
#
_symmetry.space_group_name_H-M   'P 1'
#
loop_
_entity.id
_entity.type
_entity.pdbx_description
1 polymer ?
#
loop_
_entity_poly.entity_id
_entity_poly.type
_entity_poly.pdbx_seq_one_letter_code
_entity_poly.pdbx_strand_id
1 'polypeptide(L)'
;MKTISMIPAFGDKGQHVEAVQIRLTELGYSLGNIDGAYGNQTKNAIGGYQDTNNLDVNGRLDAAMLKKLGLVVETALSEDPLLAIPSIVDKAGISKMRWENGNRGQAPYGYYYGMSLTFASLYEGLKKGDNIAKELAKPLGKDRDKDSLLRFKELLSAETANALDTDVDRLRGLFVLLFGLGLMESNGRHCCGWDQGKLKGWGDPAKIKKPTAENSEAGLFQTSYDIRTAPPLASQKILLEIYQKYQLTQDDRATLFAKGAHCSLQDAENYGDGEGKEFQRLSKLYPSFTVEFTGVCIRSVARHWNPIIHVGDTKEGLQIKKECDMLLKQIQGYMDQHIAAEPSKMWSVDPSGSTEKKERKQVALDLADTVGQGEQLKKLFEFNPKSKANYWAIVDYNKPRTKKRLFIFDLNKGEVQSYLVSHARNSGDLYATEFSNVIGSNKSCLGIFKTDTTYISDKNGRSLYLDGLEKSNSNTRERYIVVHPGEYVTEENAGRSKGCFVVSPKYSKEVIDKLQGGSYLLAWRE
;
A
#
# COMPACT_ATOMS: atom_id res chain seq x y z
N MET A 1 26.75 -2.23 2.67
CA MET A 1 26.21 -1.81 3.99
C MET A 1 24.87 -1.15 3.75
N LYS A 2 23.84 -1.41 4.57
CA LYS A 2 22.54 -0.72 4.44
C LYS A 2 22.69 0.68 5.07
N THR A 3 22.16 1.72 4.43
CA THR A 3 22.22 3.09 4.96
C THR A 3 20.99 3.41 5.80
N ILE A 4 21.16 4.26 6.82
CA ILE A 4 20.09 4.78 7.67
C ILE A 4 20.21 6.29 7.81
N SER A 5 19.08 6.95 8.07
CA SER A 5 18.97 8.42 8.11
C SER A 5 19.60 9.06 9.35
N MET A 6 19.64 8.35 10.48
CA MET A 6 20.18 8.83 11.76
C MET A 6 20.49 7.67 12.70
N ILE A 7 21.26 7.91 13.77
CA ILE A 7 21.46 6.93 14.85
C ILE A 7 20.15 6.82 15.65
N PRO A 8 19.53 5.64 15.71
CA PRO A 8 18.30 5.47 16.49
C PRO A 8 18.55 5.57 17.99
N ALA A 9 17.64 6.21 18.71
CA ALA A 9 17.61 6.32 20.15
C ALA A 9 16.31 5.77 20.75
N PHE A 10 16.34 5.45 22.05
CA PHE A 10 15.16 4.94 22.76
C PHE A 10 13.99 5.93 22.65
N GLY A 11 12.81 5.43 22.27
CA GLY A 11 11.61 6.21 22.00
C GLY A 11 11.46 6.66 20.54
N ASP A 12 12.47 6.47 19.69
CA ASP A 12 12.38 6.75 18.26
C ASP A 12 11.43 5.78 17.56
N LYS A 13 10.82 6.25 16.47
CA LYS A 13 10.03 5.45 15.54
C LYS A 13 10.38 5.83 14.10
N GLY A 14 10.66 4.85 13.26
CA GLY A 14 10.95 5.10 11.85
C GLY A 14 11.77 4.00 11.17
N GLN A 15 12.11 4.23 9.90
CA GLN A 15 12.88 3.29 9.07
C GLN A 15 14.30 3.06 9.62
N HIS A 16 14.93 4.08 10.20
CA HIS A 16 16.22 3.95 10.89
C HIS A 16 16.17 2.94 12.05
N VAL A 17 15.06 2.87 12.79
CA VAL A 17 14.86 1.86 13.85
C VAL A 17 14.59 0.48 13.24
N GLU A 18 13.68 0.41 12.26
CA GLU A 18 13.30 -0.82 11.58
C GLU A 18 14.53 -1.52 10.97
N ALA A 19 15.44 -0.77 10.36
CA ALA A 19 16.68 -1.29 9.80
C ALA A 19 17.57 -1.96 10.85
N VAL A 20 17.67 -1.39 12.05
CA VAL A 20 18.39 -1.99 13.18
C VAL A 20 17.69 -3.26 13.67
N GLN A 21 16.35 -3.23 13.82
CA GLN A 21 15.57 -4.40 14.24
C GLN A 21 15.70 -5.56 13.25
N ILE A 22 15.64 -5.29 11.94
CA ILE A 22 15.87 -6.29 10.89
C ILE A 22 17.27 -6.89 11.06
N ARG A 23 18.29 -6.04 11.21
CA ARG A 23 19.68 -6.50 11.29
C ARG A 23 19.96 -7.34 12.54
N LEU A 24 19.42 -6.95 13.69
CA LEU A 24 19.53 -7.72 14.93
C LEU A 24 18.80 -9.07 14.82
N THR A 25 17.63 -9.10 14.17
CA THR A 25 16.91 -10.35 13.89
C THR A 25 17.72 -11.29 12.99
N GLU A 26 18.31 -10.76 11.91
CA GLU A 26 19.20 -11.51 11.00
C GLU A 26 20.40 -12.13 11.74
N LEU A 27 20.86 -11.49 12.83
CA LEU A 27 21.96 -11.94 13.66
C LEU A 27 21.52 -12.87 14.81
N GLY A 28 20.23 -13.25 14.86
CA GLY A 28 19.69 -14.20 15.83
C GLY A 28 19.19 -13.59 17.14
N TYR A 29 19.14 -12.26 17.27
CA TYR A 29 18.62 -11.61 18.48
C TYR A 29 17.10 -11.52 18.44
N SER A 30 16.45 -11.96 19.52
CA SER A 30 14.99 -11.97 19.63
C SER A 30 14.44 -10.57 19.95
N LEU A 31 13.61 -10.05 19.06
CA LEU A 31 12.98 -8.73 19.16
C LEU A 31 11.46 -8.79 19.25
N GLY A 32 10.84 -9.95 19.02
CA GLY A 32 9.41 -10.05 18.76
C GLY A 32 9.08 -9.56 17.35
N ASN A 33 8.10 -8.65 17.21
CA ASN A 33 7.69 -8.10 15.93
C ASN A 33 8.58 -6.91 15.54
N ILE A 34 8.96 -6.84 14.25
CA ILE A 34 9.61 -5.67 13.68
C ILE A 34 8.54 -4.60 13.47
N ASP A 35 8.50 -3.63 14.37
CA ASP A 35 7.47 -2.59 14.42
C ASP A 35 8.02 -1.19 14.12
N GLY A 36 9.33 -1.06 13.91
CA GLY A 36 10.00 0.21 13.69
C GLY A 36 10.03 1.12 14.92
N ALA A 37 9.78 0.60 16.13
CA ALA A 37 9.78 1.35 17.38
C ALA A 37 10.93 0.95 18.32
N TYR A 38 11.69 1.93 18.80
CA TYR A 38 12.78 1.69 19.74
C TYR A 38 12.24 1.66 21.17
N GLY A 39 11.59 0.54 21.51
CA GLY A 39 11.11 0.24 22.86
C GLY A 39 12.06 -0.65 23.67
N ASN A 40 11.54 -1.21 24.77
CA ASN A 40 12.30 -2.09 25.66
C ASN A 40 12.81 -3.37 24.97
N GLN A 41 12.03 -3.95 24.04
CA GLN A 41 12.46 -5.13 23.28
C GLN A 41 13.69 -4.81 22.43
N THR A 42 13.64 -3.72 21.66
CA THR A 42 14.78 -3.20 20.88
C THR A 42 15.98 -2.91 21.77
N LYS A 43 15.78 -2.25 22.91
CA LYS A 43 16.84 -1.97 23.90
C LYS A 43 17.51 -3.25 24.41
N ASN A 44 16.72 -4.27 24.74
CA ASN A 44 17.22 -5.53 25.27
C ASN A 44 18.01 -6.32 24.22
N ALA A 45 17.54 -6.37 22.97
CA ALA A 45 18.26 -7.02 21.88
C ALA A 45 19.60 -6.32 21.58
N ILE A 46 19.63 -4.99 21.63
CA ILE A 46 20.87 -4.20 21.55
C ILE A 46 21.82 -4.56 22.69
N GLY A 47 21.30 -4.65 23.92
CA GLY A 47 22.08 -5.08 25.09
C GLY A 47 22.68 -6.49 24.93
N GLY A 48 21.90 -7.44 24.43
CA GLY A 48 22.40 -8.80 24.14
C GLY A 48 23.49 -8.82 23.07
N TYR A 49 23.35 -7.99 22.02
CA TYR A 49 24.40 -7.84 21.02
C TYR A 49 25.68 -7.24 21.61
N GLN A 50 25.54 -6.21 22.46
CA GLN A 50 26.66 -5.58 23.14
C GLN A 50 27.42 -6.60 24.00
N ASP A 51 26.70 -7.40 24.78
CA ASP A 51 27.25 -8.44 25.65
C ASP A 51 28.05 -9.48 24.85
N THR A 52 27.43 -10.04 23.80
CA THR A 52 28.05 -11.06 22.93
C THR A 52 29.30 -10.55 22.20
N ASN A 53 29.42 -9.24 21.99
CA ASN A 53 30.51 -8.60 21.25
C ASN A 53 31.52 -7.86 22.14
N ASN A 54 31.50 -8.09 23.47
CA ASN A 54 32.37 -7.45 24.46
C ASN A 54 32.32 -5.91 24.38
N LEU A 55 31.10 -5.35 24.32
CA LEU A 55 30.84 -3.90 24.36
C LEU A 55 30.12 -3.53 25.67
N ASP A 56 30.12 -2.23 26.01
CA ASP A 56 29.39 -1.73 27.18
C ASP A 56 27.88 -1.99 27.03
N VAL A 57 27.33 -2.84 27.89
CA VAL A 57 25.91 -3.24 27.90
C VAL A 57 25.05 -2.11 28.46
N ASN A 58 24.68 -1.17 27.61
CA ASN A 58 23.86 0.00 27.97
C ASN A 58 22.57 0.11 27.15
N GLY A 59 22.39 -0.77 26.16
CA GLY A 59 21.22 -0.82 25.29
C GLY A 59 21.07 0.41 24.39
N ARG A 60 22.16 1.15 24.11
CA ARG A 60 22.21 2.34 23.24
C ARG A 60 23.04 2.06 21.99
N LEU A 61 22.72 2.74 20.89
CA LEU A 61 23.49 2.68 19.65
C LEU A 61 24.44 3.87 19.55
N ASP A 62 25.64 3.63 19.06
CA ASP A 62 26.57 4.67 18.61
C ASP A 62 27.04 4.35 17.17
N ALA A 63 27.84 5.25 16.60
CA ALA A 63 28.36 5.09 15.24
C ALA A 63 29.24 3.84 15.08
N ALA A 64 30.00 3.46 16.12
CA ALA A 64 30.87 2.29 16.10
C ALA A 64 30.05 1.00 16.08
N MET A 65 28.99 0.93 16.87
CA MET A 65 28.07 -0.20 16.92
C MET A 65 27.28 -0.35 15.62
N LEU A 66 26.78 0.73 15.03
CA LEU A 66 26.11 0.65 13.72
C LEU A 66 27.05 0.12 12.64
N LYS A 67 28.31 0.57 12.63
CA LYS A 67 29.33 0.03 11.73
C LYS A 67 29.53 -1.48 11.93
N LYS A 68 29.57 -1.97 13.17
CA LYS A 68 29.62 -3.42 13.46
C LYS A 68 28.37 -4.18 13.00
N LEU A 69 27.20 -3.52 13.03
CA LEU A 69 25.96 -4.06 12.45
C LEU A 69 25.94 -4.00 10.91
N GLY A 70 26.93 -3.38 10.26
CA GLY A 70 26.94 -3.19 8.80
C GLY A 70 25.96 -2.12 8.32
N LEU A 71 25.60 -1.19 9.24
CA LEU A 71 24.75 -0.04 9.00
C LEU A 71 25.60 1.23 8.98
N VAL A 72 25.32 2.12 8.03
CA VAL A 72 26.02 3.41 7.90
C VAL A 72 25.01 4.53 8.03
N VAL A 73 25.34 5.54 8.85
CA VAL A 73 24.52 6.75 8.96
C VAL A 73 24.91 7.68 7.83
N GLU A 74 23.95 8.01 6.98
CA GLU A 74 24.16 8.91 5.85
C GLU A 74 23.68 10.33 6.21
N THR A 75 24.63 11.26 6.27
CA THR A 75 24.34 12.65 6.64
C THR A 75 23.76 13.43 5.46
N ALA A 76 24.31 13.21 4.26
CA ALA A 76 23.78 13.73 3.02
C ALA A 76 22.42 13.08 2.69
N LEU A 77 21.57 13.82 1.99
CA LEU A 77 20.35 13.25 1.43
C LEU A 77 20.69 12.56 0.10
N SER A 78 20.03 11.43 -0.15
CA SER A 78 20.04 10.76 -1.45
C SER A 78 19.52 11.70 -2.54
N GLU A 79 19.99 11.56 -3.78
CA GLU A 79 19.39 12.23 -4.94
C GLU A 79 18.04 11.59 -5.32
N ASP A 80 17.85 10.30 -5.00
CA ASP A 80 16.56 9.62 -5.15
C ASP A 80 15.58 10.10 -4.07
N PRO A 81 14.48 10.79 -4.44
CA PRO A 81 13.52 11.29 -3.48
C PRO A 81 12.77 10.19 -2.71
N LEU A 82 12.65 8.97 -3.25
CA LEU A 82 12.04 7.84 -2.53
C LEU A 82 12.85 7.42 -1.31
N LEU A 83 14.14 7.75 -1.28
CA LEU A 83 15.04 7.53 -0.14
C LEU A 83 15.24 8.80 0.69
N ALA A 84 15.34 9.96 0.03
CA ALA A 84 15.58 11.23 0.69
C ALA A 84 14.40 11.68 1.55
N ILE A 85 13.16 11.57 1.04
CA ILE A 85 11.98 12.07 1.74
C ILE A 85 11.71 11.31 3.04
N PRO A 86 11.74 9.96 3.08
CA PRO A 86 11.70 9.23 4.35
C PRO A 86 12.80 9.63 5.32
N SER A 87 14.01 9.92 4.82
CA SER A 87 15.12 10.41 5.64
C SER A 87 14.85 11.80 6.24
N ILE A 88 14.22 12.71 5.49
CA ILE A 88 13.77 14.01 5.98
C ILE A 88 12.72 13.81 7.10
N VAL A 89 11.74 12.92 6.88
CA VAL A 89 10.70 12.61 7.88
C VAL A 89 11.30 12.08 9.19
N ASP A 90 12.25 11.16 9.09
CA ASP A 90 12.95 10.60 10.25
C ASP A 90 13.71 11.68 11.02
N LYS A 91 14.52 12.49 10.30
CA LYS A 91 15.32 13.58 10.89
C LYS A 91 14.44 14.67 11.51
N ALA A 92 13.23 14.89 10.99
CA ALA A 92 12.26 15.82 11.55
C ALA A 92 11.67 15.34 12.90
N GLY A 93 11.77 14.04 13.21
CA GLY A 93 11.29 13.47 14.48
C GLY A 93 9.76 13.53 14.66
N ILE A 94 9.00 13.81 13.58
CA ILE A 94 7.56 14.04 13.63
C ILE A 94 6.77 12.80 14.09
N SER A 95 7.34 11.61 13.95
CA SER A 95 6.75 10.34 14.42
C SER A 95 6.55 10.27 15.94
N LYS A 96 7.26 11.12 16.71
CA LYS A 96 7.11 11.24 18.17
C LYS A 96 5.93 12.14 18.57
N MET A 97 5.48 12.99 17.66
CA MET A 97 4.43 13.97 17.89
C MET A 97 3.13 13.28 18.32
N ARG A 98 2.49 13.83 19.37
CA ARG A 98 1.19 13.37 19.83
C ARG A 98 0.07 14.25 19.27
N TRP A 99 -1.02 13.61 18.91
CA TRP A 99 -2.30 14.19 18.55
C TRP A 99 -3.23 14.10 19.77
N GLU A 100 -3.68 15.26 20.25
CA GLU A 100 -4.28 15.39 21.58
C GLU A 100 -5.80 15.25 21.54
N ASN A 101 -6.45 15.76 20.49
CA ASN A 101 -7.91 15.72 20.37
C ASN A 101 -8.42 14.29 20.30
N GLY A 102 -9.33 13.93 21.21
CA GLY A 102 -9.94 12.60 21.28
C GLY A 102 -8.99 11.46 21.67
N ASN A 103 -7.86 11.75 22.36
CA ASN A 103 -6.87 10.75 22.78
C ASN A 103 -6.30 9.91 21.63
N ARG A 104 -6.17 10.50 20.43
CA ARG A 104 -5.75 9.80 19.20
C ARG A 104 -4.32 9.26 19.27
N GLY A 105 -3.47 9.90 20.07
CA GLY A 105 -2.13 9.39 20.37
C GLY A 105 -1.12 9.68 19.25
N GLN A 106 -0.33 8.69 18.85
CA GLN A 106 0.67 8.86 17.79
C GLN A 106 0.20 8.17 16.53
N ALA A 107 0.40 8.82 15.38
CA ALA A 107 0.15 8.21 14.09
C ALA A 107 1.13 7.04 13.83
N PRO A 108 0.75 6.05 13.00
CA PRO A 108 1.70 5.16 12.36
C PRO A 108 2.83 5.96 11.69
N TYR A 109 4.09 5.58 11.87
CA TYR A 109 5.19 6.37 11.29
C TYR A 109 5.16 6.36 9.74
N GLY A 110 4.65 5.28 9.15
CA GLY A 110 4.40 5.16 7.72
C GLY A 110 3.43 6.19 7.15
N TYR A 111 2.49 6.68 7.98
CA TYR A 111 1.57 7.75 7.61
C TYR A 111 2.32 9.00 7.15
N TYR A 112 3.35 9.40 7.90
CA TYR A 112 4.12 10.60 7.56
C TYR A 112 4.94 10.42 6.27
N TYR A 113 5.50 9.24 6.01
CA TYR A 113 6.21 8.97 4.75
C TYR A 113 5.29 9.06 3.55
N GLY A 114 4.15 8.37 3.63
CA GLY A 114 3.19 8.33 2.55
C GLY A 114 2.62 9.71 2.22
N MET A 115 2.22 10.47 3.24
CA MET A 115 1.75 11.85 3.08
C MET A 115 2.85 12.74 2.47
N SER A 116 4.09 12.62 2.94
CA SER A 116 5.23 13.40 2.46
C SER A 116 5.57 13.13 1.00
N LEU A 117 5.58 11.86 0.60
CA LEU A 117 5.83 11.46 -0.80
C LEU A 117 4.68 11.86 -1.72
N THR A 118 3.44 11.83 -1.22
CA THR A 118 2.27 12.31 -1.97
C THR A 118 2.35 13.83 -2.17
N PHE A 119 2.74 14.59 -1.13
CA PHE A 119 3.00 16.02 -1.25
C PHE A 119 4.10 16.31 -2.27
N ALA A 120 5.25 15.63 -2.19
CA ALA A 120 6.34 15.84 -3.13
C ALA A 120 5.93 15.57 -4.58
N SER A 121 5.13 14.52 -4.81
CA SER A 121 4.56 14.19 -6.12
C SER A 121 3.67 15.30 -6.66
N LEU A 122 2.76 15.82 -5.84
CA LEU A 122 1.87 16.91 -6.23
C LEU A 122 2.59 18.25 -6.33
N TYR A 123 3.63 18.48 -5.54
CA TYR A 123 4.47 19.66 -5.62
C TYR A 123 5.20 19.71 -6.97
N GLU A 124 5.82 18.61 -7.38
CA GLU A 124 6.41 18.53 -8.71
C GLU A 124 5.35 18.69 -9.81
N GLY A 125 4.21 17.99 -9.67
CA GLY A 125 3.08 18.12 -10.58
C GLY A 125 2.65 19.58 -10.74
N LEU A 126 2.54 20.34 -9.64
CA LEU A 126 2.19 21.75 -9.65
C LEU A 126 3.19 22.57 -10.47
N LYS A 127 4.50 22.35 -10.26
CA LYS A 127 5.57 23.02 -11.03
C LYS A 127 5.52 22.69 -12.52
N LYS A 128 5.08 21.47 -12.87
CA LYS A 128 4.92 21.00 -14.25
C LYS A 128 3.54 21.29 -14.84
N GLY A 129 2.65 21.92 -14.07
CA GLY A 129 1.33 22.34 -14.51
C GLY A 129 0.29 21.22 -14.58
N ASP A 130 0.46 20.14 -13.81
CA ASP A 130 -0.49 19.04 -13.63
C ASP A 130 -1.87 19.53 -13.16
N ASN A 131 -2.94 18.96 -13.73
CA ASN A 131 -4.31 19.43 -13.48
C ASN A 131 -4.79 19.11 -12.07
N ILE A 132 -4.42 17.94 -11.53
CA ILE A 132 -4.79 17.51 -10.18
C ILE A 132 -4.12 18.44 -9.16
N ALA A 133 -2.82 18.66 -9.30
CA ALA A 133 -2.06 19.54 -8.42
C ALA A 133 -2.58 20.99 -8.47
N LYS A 134 -2.90 21.51 -9.67
CA LYS A 134 -3.52 22.84 -9.84
C LYS A 134 -4.88 22.95 -9.15
N GLU A 135 -5.72 21.92 -9.25
CA GLU A 135 -7.04 21.92 -8.60
C GLU A 135 -6.91 21.92 -7.07
N LEU A 136 -5.94 21.19 -6.52
CA LEU A 136 -5.63 21.19 -5.08
C LEU A 136 -5.09 22.55 -4.60
N ALA A 137 -4.23 23.18 -5.41
CA ALA A 137 -3.55 24.45 -5.12
C ALA A 137 -4.33 25.71 -5.53
N LYS A 138 -5.55 25.55 -6.06
CA LYS A 138 -6.36 26.64 -6.62
C LYS A 138 -6.60 27.77 -5.61
N PRO A 139 -6.80 29.02 -6.08
CA PRO A 139 -7.17 30.15 -5.22
C PRO A 139 -8.33 29.83 -4.27
N LEU A 140 -8.36 30.53 -3.14
CA LEU A 140 -9.44 30.37 -2.18
C LEU A 140 -10.80 30.68 -2.84
N GLY A 141 -11.79 29.84 -2.55
CA GLY A 141 -13.17 30.06 -2.94
C GLY A 141 -13.78 31.27 -2.23
N LYS A 142 -15.08 31.48 -2.44
CA LYS A 142 -15.85 32.54 -1.78
C LYS A 142 -16.65 32.05 -0.58
N ASP A 143 -16.81 30.74 -0.47
CA ASP A 143 -17.69 30.09 0.51
C ASP A 143 -16.84 29.21 1.43
N ARG A 144 -16.69 29.66 2.69
CA ARG A 144 -15.91 28.96 3.71
C ARG A 144 -16.47 27.58 4.06
N ASP A 145 -17.73 27.32 3.73
CA ASP A 145 -18.37 26.02 3.97
C ASP A 145 -18.13 25.03 2.83
N LYS A 146 -17.57 25.50 1.71
CA LYS A 146 -17.17 24.65 0.58
C LYS A 146 -15.66 24.46 0.50
N ASP A 147 -14.92 25.48 0.94
CA ASP A 147 -13.47 25.55 0.86
C ASP A 147 -12.84 25.42 2.25
N SER A 148 -12.17 24.29 2.53
CA SER A 148 -11.51 24.03 3.82
C SER A 148 -10.33 24.97 4.12
N LEU A 149 -9.56 25.40 3.11
CA LEU A 149 -8.46 26.33 3.37
C LEU A 149 -8.99 27.69 3.81
N LEU A 150 -10.10 28.15 3.22
CA LEU A 150 -10.79 29.36 3.64
C LEU A 150 -11.40 29.17 5.03
N ARG A 151 -12.00 28.01 5.32
CA ARG A 151 -12.57 27.69 6.63
C ARG A 151 -11.54 27.79 7.76
N PHE A 152 -10.37 27.20 7.54
CA PHE A 152 -9.30 27.09 8.53
C PHE A 152 -8.20 28.15 8.37
N LYS A 153 -8.45 29.21 7.59
CA LYS A 153 -7.45 30.24 7.25
C LYS A 153 -6.78 30.84 8.49
N GLU A 154 -7.55 31.18 9.52
CA GLU A 154 -7.02 31.82 10.74
C GLU A 154 -6.11 30.87 11.51
N LEU A 155 -6.54 29.62 11.72
CA LEU A 155 -5.73 28.60 12.40
C LEU A 155 -4.46 28.24 11.61
N LEU A 156 -4.58 28.09 10.28
CA LEU A 156 -3.42 27.86 9.42
C LEU A 156 -2.43 29.01 9.49
N SER A 157 -2.91 30.26 9.48
CA SER A 157 -2.04 31.45 9.55
C SER A 157 -1.36 31.60 10.92
N ALA A 158 -1.98 31.11 12.00
CA ALA A 158 -1.41 31.12 13.34
C ALA A 158 -0.26 30.11 13.49
N GLU A 159 -0.37 28.93 12.87
CA GLU A 159 0.59 27.84 13.01
C GLU A 159 1.61 27.76 11.87
N THR A 160 1.31 28.38 10.72
CA THR A 160 2.13 28.28 9.50
C THR A 160 2.33 29.66 8.86
N ALA A 161 3.58 30.10 8.74
CA ALA A 161 3.89 31.40 8.12
C ALA A 161 3.54 31.38 6.62
N ASN A 162 2.91 32.46 6.14
CA ASN A 162 2.49 32.70 4.74
C ASN A 162 1.68 31.53 4.16
N ALA A 163 0.73 31.01 4.94
CA ALA A 163 0.11 29.70 4.72
C ALA A 163 -0.62 29.53 3.38
N LEU A 164 -1.08 30.61 2.73
CA LEU A 164 -2.08 30.51 1.65
C LEU A 164 -1.90 31.53 0.51
N ASP A 165 -0.76 32.22 0.46
CA ASP A 165 -0.55 33.36 -0.45
C ASP A 165 -0.31 32.90 -1.89
N THR A 166 0.59 31.93 -2.07
CA THR A 166 0.89 31.31 -3.37
C THR A 166 0.11 30.01 -3.58
N ASP A 167 0.15 29.46 -4.80
CA ASP A 167 -0.38 28.13 -5.10
C ASP A 167 0.35 27.03 -4.30
N VAL A 168 1.67 27.14 -4.20
CA VAL A 168 2.52 26.27 -3.39
C VAL A 168 2.14 26.35 -1.90
N ASP A 169 1.93 27.55 -1.38
CA ASP A 169 1.50 27.73 0.01
C ASP A 169 0.13 27.08 0.25
N ARG A 170 -0.82 27.27 -0.67
CA ARG A 170 -2.14 26.62 -0.59
C ARG A 170 -2.05 25.09 -0.63
N LEU A 171 -1.19 24.52 -1.48
CA LEU A 171 -0.97 23.07 -1.51
C LEU A 171 -0.39 22.58 -0.17
N ARG A 172 0.60 23.28 0.39
CA ARG A 172 1.18 22.97 1.70
C ARG A 172 0.14 23.07 2.82
N GLY A 173 -0.62 24.16 2.86
CA GLY A 173 -1.72 24.36 3.82
C GLY A 173 -2.77 23.27 3.73
N LEU A 174 -3.07 22.79 2.52
CA LEU A 174 -4.00 21.67 2.32
C LEU A 174 -3.47 20.37 2.93
N PHE A 175 -2.18 20.08 2.73
CA PHE A 175 -1.56 18.92 3.34
C PHE A 175 -1.53 19.00 4.87
N VAL A 176 -1.32 20.17 5.45
CA VAL A 176 -1.41 20.37 6.90
C VAL A 176 -2.82 20.01 7.41
N LEU A 177 -3.89 20.40 6.71
CA LEU A 177 -5.25 19.97 7.06
C LEU A 177 -5.44 18.47 6.90
N LEU A 178 -4.94 17.89 5.80
CA LEU A 178 -5.04 16.45 5.55
C LEU A 178 -4.29 15.62 6.59
N PHE A 179 -3.16 16.11 7.13
CA PHE A 179 -2.49 15.46 8.26
C PHE A 179 -3.43 15.32 9.46
N GLY A 180 -4.11 16.40 9.86
CA GLY A 180 -5.09 16.33 10.95
C GLY A 180 -6.28 15.44 10.61
N LEU A 181 -6.79 15.53 9.38
CA LEU A 181 -8.02 14.86 8.98
C LEU A 181 -7.83 13.34 8.95
N GLY A 182 -6.72 12.86 8.39
CA GLY A 182 -6.42 11.42 8.34
C GLY A 182 -6.30 10.80 9.74
N LEU A 183 -5.77 11.55 10.72
CA LEU A 183 -5.72 11.10 12.11
C LEU A 183 -7.11 11.03 12.75
N MET A 184 -7.97 12.01 12.49
CA MET A 184 -9.32 12.02 13.06
C MET A 184 -10.21 10.93 12.46
N GLU A 185 -10.10 10.69 11.15
CA GLU A 185 -10.95 9.73 10.44
C GLU A 185 -10.51 8.29 10.64
N SER A 186 -9.21 8.00 10.62
CA SER A 186 -8.71 6.61 10.61
C SER A 186 -7.60 6.31 11.61
N ASN A 187 -7.20 7.28 12.43
CA ASN A 187 -5.95 7.23 13.21
C ASN A 187 -4.71 7.04 12.31
N GLY A 188 -4.74 7.58 11.08
CA GLY A 188 -3.66 7.44 10.11
C GLY A 188 -3.55 6.05 9.47
N ARG A 189 -4.57 5.20 9.63
CA ARG A 189 -4.59 3.84 9.07
C ARG A 189 -5.24 3.85 7.69
N HIS A 190 -4.44 3.54 6.68
CA HIS A 190 -4.90 3.56 5.29
C HIS A 190 -5.90 2.47 4.93
N CYS A 191 -5.95 1.38 5.68
CA CYS A 191 -6.77 0.22 5.38
C CYS A 191 -8.19 0.30 5.93
N CYS A 192 -8.54 1.32 6.73
CA CYS A 192 -9.82 1.38 7.41
C CYS A 192 -11.00 1.25 6.43
N GLY A 193 -12.00 0.48 6.84
CA GLY A 193 -13.26 0.29 6.12
C GLY A 193 -14.46 0.64 7.00
N TRP A 194 -15.63 0.21 6.55
CA TRP A 194 -16.91 0.53 7.18
C TRP A 194 -16.95 0.28 8.69
N ASP A 195 -17.44 1.28 9.42
CA ASP A 195 -17.62 1.22 10.86
C ASP A 195 -18.66 0.16 11.26
N GLN A 196 -18.21 -0.84 12.01
CA GLN A 196 -19.00 -1.97 12.48
C GLN A 196 -20.09 -1.57 13.48
N GLY A 197 -19.93 -0.47 14.20
CA GLY A 197 -20.97 0.06 15.07
C GLY A 197 -22.22 0.47 14.28
N LYS A 198 -22.05 0.94 13.04
CA LYS A 198 -23.16 1.26 12.12
C LYS A 198 -23.96 0.02 11.74
N LEU A 199 -23.35 -1.17 11.62
CA LEU A 199 -24.06 -2.43 11.36
C LEU A 199 -24.93 -2.87 12.53
N LYS A 200 -24.52 -2.55 13.76
CA LYS A 200 -25.22 -2.92 14.99
C LYS A 200 -26.14 -1.80 15.51
N GLY A 201 -26.22 -0.68 14.80
CA GLY A 201 -26.93 0.52 15.22
C GLY A 201 -26.48 1.07 16.57
N TRP A 202 -25.26 0.73 17.00
CA TRP A 202 -24.74 1.05 18.33
C TRP A 202 -25.65 0.59 19.48
N GLY A 203 -26.34 -0.54 19.30
CA GLY A 203 -27.30 -1.07 20.28
C GLY A 203 -28.74 -0.57 20.09
N ASP A 204 -28.98 0.32 19.12
CA ASP A 204 -30.30 0.80 18.73
C ASP A 204 -30.63 0.30 17.30
N PRO A 205 -31.55 -0.67 17.15
CA PRO A 205 -31.91 -1.22 15.84
C PRO A 205 -32.39 -0.19 14.82
N ALA A 206 -32.96 0.94 15.25
CA ALA A 206 -33.40 2.01 14.35
C ALA A 206 -32.23 2.76 13.69
N LYS A 207 -31.01 2.63 14.23
CA LYS A 207 -29.79 3.30 13.73
C LYS A 207 -28.94 2.39 12.85
N ILE A 208 -29.37 1.17 12.56
CA ILE A 208 -28.64 0.24 11.69
C ILE A 208 -28.53 0.85 10.29
N LYS A 209 -27.30 0.98 9.80
CA LYS A 209 -26.99 1.36 8.41
C LYS A 209 -26.27 0.21 7.71
N LYS A 210 -26.78 -0.16 6.54
CA LYS A 210 -26.18 -1.20 5.70
C LYS A 210 -25.15 -0.58 4.74
N PRO A 211 -23.93 -1.15 4.65
CA PRO A 211 -22.93 -0.71 3.71
C PRO A 211 -23.34 -1.09 2.28
N THR A 212 -23.11 -0.16 1.36
CA THR A 212 -23.31 -0.32 -0.09
C THR A 212 -22.06 0.15 -0.82
N ALA A 213 -21.96 -0.14 -2.11
CA ALA A 213 -20.86 0.35 -2.93
C ALA A 213 -20.73 1.89 -2.90
N GLU A 214 -21.85 2.61 -2.80
CA GLU A 214 -21.90 4.07 -2.86
C GLU A 214 -21.58 4.72 -1.51
N ASN A 215 -22.17 4.22 -0.43
CA ASN A 215 -22.07 4.87 0.88
C ASN A 215 -20.86 4.43 1.70
N SER A 216 -20.19 3.34 1.32
CA SER A 216 -19.17 2.71 2.17
C SER A 216 -17.89 3.55 2.23
N GLU A 217 -17.66 4.13 3.40
CA GLU A 217 -16.45 4.85 3.75
C GLU A 217 -15.23 3.92 3.75
N ALA A 218 -14.14 4.36 3.12
CA ALA A 218 -12.91 3.59 3.06
C ALA A 218 -11.67 4.50 3.05
N GLY A 219 -10.54 3.88 3.41
CA GLY A 219 -9.24 4.51 3.29
C GLY A 219 -8.91 5.48 4.43
N LEU A 220 -7.86 6.26 4.19
CA LEU A 220 -7.25 7.14 5.18
C LEU A 220 -8.20 8.21 5.74
N PHE A 221 -9.10 8.70 4.89
CA PHE A 221 -10.05 9.77 5.22
C PHE A 221 -11.50 9.30 5.29
N GLN A 222 -11.72 7.97 5.34
CA GLN A 222 -13.06 7.37 5.41
C GLN A 222 -14.01 7.99 4.38
N THR A 223 -13.56 8.09 3.13
CA THR A 223 -14.31 8.72 2.04
C THR A 223 -15.20 7.69 1.35
N SER A 224 -16.45 8.04 1.06
CA SER A 224 -17.40 7.21 0.32
C SER A 224 -17.45 7.59 -1.17
N TYR A 225 -17.94 6.69 -2.03
CA TYR A 225 -17.91 6.89 -3.48
C TYR A 225 -18.94 7.93 -3.99
N ASP A 226 -20.08 8.04 -3.32
CA ASP A 226 -21.18 8.96 -3.66
C ASP A 226 -20.77 10.45 -3.66
N ILE A 227 -19.77 10.82 -2.85
CA ILE A 227 -19.24 12.18 -2.75
C ILE A 227 -18.78 12.76 -4.10
N ARG A 228 -18.42 11.91 -5.07
CA ARG A 228 -17.93 12.33 -6.40
C ARG A 228 -18.91 13.24 -7.15
N THR A 229 -20.19 13.17 -6.83
CA THR A 229 -21.25 13.91 -7.50
C THR A 229 -21.54 15.28 -6.86
N ALA A 230 -21.03 15.53 -5.64
CA ALA A 230 -21.32 16.75 -4.90
C ALA A 230 -20.50 17.99 -5.35
N PRO A 231 -19.20 17.88 -5.69
CA PRO A 231 -18.42 19.02 -6.18
C PRO A 231 -18.95 19.62 -7.48
N PRO A 232 -18.57 20.87 -7.82
CA PRO A 232 -18.86 21.45 -9.14
C PRO A 232 -18.27 20.60 -10.27
N LEU A 233 -18.88 20.67 -11.46
CA LEU A 233 -18.52 19.85 -12.62
C LEU A 233 -17.02 19.89 -12.97
N ALA A 234 -16.36 21.04 -12.78
CA ALA A 234 -14.91 21.17 -12.99
C ALA A 234 -14.12 20.24 -12.06
N SER A 235 -14.42 20.23 -10.75
CA SER A 235 -13.78 19.33 -9.79
C SER A 235 -14.17 17.86 -10.03
N GLN A 236 -15.39 17.56 -10.49
CA GLN A 236 -15.78 16.18 -10.81
C GLN A 236 -14.94 15.58 -11.93
N LYS A 237 -14.54 16.37 -12.93
CA LYS A 237 -13.63 15.92 -14.00
C LYS A 237 -12.26 15.54 -13.44
N ILE A 238 -11.74 16.34 -12.49
CA ILE A 238 -10.47 16.05 -11.81
C ILE A 238 -10.61 14.79 -10.94
N LEU A 239 -11.71 14.61 -10.23
CA LEU A 239 -11.97 13.37 -9.46
C LEU A 239 -11.97 12.12 -10.35
N LEU A 240 -12.55 12.21 -11.55
CA LEU A 240 -12.52 11.13 -12.53
C LEU A 240 -11.10 10.86 -13.04
N GLU A 241 -10.32 11.92 -13.31
CA GLU A 241 -8.92 11.82 -13.71
C GLU A 241 -8.09 11.10 -12.63
N ILE A 242 -8.26 11.46 -11.36
CA ILE A 242 -7.63 10.79 -10.21
C ILE A 242 -8.05 9.31 -10.16
N TYR A 243 -9.34 9.01 -10.26
CA TYR A 243 -9.84 7.64 -10.23
C TYR A 243 -9.24 6.79 -11.36
N GLN A 244 -9.21 7.30 -12.59
CA GLN A 244 -8.62 6.62 -13.73
C GLN A 244 -7.10 6.44 -13.60
N LYS A 245 -6.38 7.48 -13.11
CA LYS A 245 -4.95 7.42 -12.81
C LYS A 245 -4.66 6.24 -11.89
N TYR A 246 -5.38 6.09 -10.78
CA TYR A 246 -5.10 5.04 -9.81
C TYR A 246 -5.62 3.65 -10.20
N GLN A 247 -6.56 3.55 -11.14
CA GLN A 247 -6.88 2.28 -11.81
C GLN A 247 -5.77 1.77 -12.73
N LEU A 248 -4.87 2.66 -13.19
CA LEU A 248 -3.75 2.35 -14.08
C LEU A 248 -2.42 2.21 -13.32
N THR A 249 -2.39 2.64 -12.07
CA THR A 249 -1.18 2.84 -11.29
C THR A 249 -0.71 1.56 -10.60
N GLN A 250 0.61 1.46 -10.44
CA GLN A 250 1.31 0.46 -9.61
C GLN A 250 2.14 1.14 -8.54
N ASP A 251 1.45 1.99 -7.79
CA ASP A 251 2.07 2.79 -6.75
C ASP A 251 2.32 1.91 -5.53
N ASP A 252 3.59 1.61 -5.29
CA ASP A 252 4.05 0.83 -4.15
C ASP A 252 4.12 1.64 -2.84
N ARG A 253 3.81 2.96 -2.86
CA ARG A 253 3.76 3.81 -1.65
C ARG A 253 2.75 3.31 -0.62
N ALA A 254 1.79 2.47 -1.03
CA ALA A 254 0.97 1.66 -0.15
C ALA A 254 1.77 0.97 0.97
N THR A 255 2.93 0.41 0.60
CA THR A 255 3.84 -0.29 1.52
C THR A 255 4.47 0.65 2.53
N LEU A 256 4.67 1.93 2.17
CA LEU A 256 5.18 2.96 3.08
C LEU A 256 4.10 3.42 4.06
N PHE A 257 2.87 3.66 3.59
CA PHE A 257 1.73 3.98 4.47
C PHE A 257 1.42 2.86 5.47
N ALA A 258 1.66 1.60 5.09
CA ALA A 258 1.44 0.44 5.95
C ALA A 258 2.42 0.35 7.13
N LYS A 259 3.55 1.06 7.08
CA LYS A 259 4.59 0.96 8.11
C LYS A 259 4.10 1.47 9.48
N GLY A 260 4.11 0.58 10.47
CA GLY A 260 3.59 0.84 11.81
C GLY A 260 2.07 0.95 11.89
N ALA A 261 1.35 0.65 10.79
CA ALA A 261 -0.10 0.59 10.79
C ALA A 261 -0.56 -0.85 11.04
N HIS A 262 -1.64 -0.99 11.82
CA HIS A 262 -2.28 -2.29 12.04
C HIS A 262 -3.61 -2.34 11.30
N CYS A 263 -3.71 -3.29 10.37
CA CYS A 263 -4.86 -3.51 9.52
C CYS A 263 -5.44 -4.89 9.82
N SER A 264 -6.68 -4.93 10.31
CA SER A 264 -7.38 -6.19 10.56
C SER A 264 -7.95 -6.76 9.25
N LEU A 265 -8.31 -8.05 9.25
CA LEU A 265 -9.03 -8.66 8.12
C LEU A 265 -10.35 -7.93 7.85
N GLN A 266 -10.99 -7.41 8.89
CA GLN A 266 -12.24 -6.67 8.77
C GLN A 266 -12.05 -5.30 8.10
N ASP A 267 -10.93 -4.62 8.37
CA ASP A 267 -10.57 -3.39 7.67
C ASP A 267 -10.47 -3.62 6.14
N ALA A 268 -10.09 -4.83 5.70
CA ALA A 268 -9.97 -5.16 4.28
C ALA A 268 -11.30 -5.33 3.53
N GLU A 269 -12.45 -5.46 4.23
CA GLU A 269 -13.75 -5.74 3.60
C GLU A 269 -14.25 -4.58 2.71
N ASN A 270 -14.66 -4.90 1.47
CA ASN A 270 -15.27 -3.95 0.54
C ASN A 270 -16.69 -4.39 0.22
N TYR A 271 -17.64 -3.46 0.26
CA TYR A 271 -19.08 -3.76 0.20
C TYR A 271 -19.69 -3.33 -1.13
N GLY A 272 -20.73 -4.07 -1.55
CA GLY A 272 -21.40 -3.90 -2.83
C GLY A 272 -20.56 -4.37 -4.02
N ASP A 273 -20.90 -3.87 -5.21
CA ASP A 273 -20.29 -4.24 -6.49
C ASP A 273 -20.04 -3.01 -7.39
N GLY A 274 -19.33 -3.20 -8.50
CA GLY A 274 -19.05 -2.14 -9.47
C GLY A 274 -18.02 -1.12 -9.00
N GLU A 275 -18.12 0.10 -9.52
CA GLU A 275 -17.12 1.16 -9.30
C GLU A 275 -17.00 1.60 -7.85
N GLY A 276 -18.08 1.59 -7.07
CA GLY A 276 -18.00 1.95 -5.65
C GLY A 276 -17.24 0.94 -4.81
N LYS A 277 -17.31 -0.36 -5.14
CA LYS A 277 -16.47 -1.40 -4.52
C LYS A 277 -15.00 -1.23 -4.92
N GLU A 278 -14.76 -0.90 -6.18
CA GLU A 278 -13.40 -0.64 -6.68
C GLU A 278 -12.80 0.62 -6.05
N PHE A 279 -13.59 1.68 -5.86
CA PHE A 279 -13.19 2.88 -5.14
C PHE A 279 -12.73 2.56 -3.71
N GLN A 280 -13.47 1.71 -2.98
CA GLN A 280 -13.07 1.25 -1.65
C GLN A 280 -11.74 0.50 -1.70
N ARG A 281 -11.57 -0.39 -2.70
CA ARG A 281 -10.33 -1.16 -2.89
C ARG A 281 -9.14 -0.23 -3.17
N LEU A 282 -9.27 0.71 -4.11
CA LEU A 282 -8.25 1.71 -4.43
C LEU A 282 -7.94 2.59 -3.22
N SER A 283 -8.96 2.94 -2.43
CA SER A 283 -8.78 3.78 -1.25
C SER A 283 -7.90 3.15 -0.18
N LYS A 284 -7.97 1.83 -0.04
CA LYS A 284 -7.16 1.07 0.92
C LYS A 284 -5.80 0.68 0.34
N LEU A 285 -5.77 0.35 -0.96
CA LEU A 285 -4.57 -0.10 -1.63
C LEU A 285 -3.62 1.05 -1.95
N TYR A 286 -4.12 2.22 -2.35
CA TYR A 286 -3.30 3.36 -2.76
C TYR A 286 -3.68 4.58 -1.93
N PRO A 287 -3.08 4.80 -0.75
CA PRO A 287 -3.57 5.86 0.13
C PRO A 287 -3.37 7.25 -0.48
N SER A 288 -2.38 7.42 -1.36
CA SER A 288 -2.20 8.61 -2.20
C SER A 288 -3.41 8.92 -3.10
N PHE A 289 -4.16 7.91 -3.57
CA PHE A 289 -5.45 8.09 -4.24
C PHE A 289 -6.41 8.88 -3.34
N THR A 290 -6.56 8.46 -2.08
CA THR A 290 -7.46 9.15 -1.15
C THR A 290 -6.97 10.53 -0.77
N VAL A 291 -5.65 10.74 -0.68
CA VAL A 291 -5.08 12.08 -0.43
C VAL A 291 -5.45 13.05 -1.55
N GLU A 292 -5.26 12.65 -2.81
CA GLU A 292 -5.63 13.46 -3.97
C GLU A 292 -7.15 13.66 -4.06
N PHE A 293 -7.92 12.56 -3.97
CA PHE A 293 -9.37 12.58 -4.14
C PHE A 293 -10.07 13.39 -3.04
N THR A 294 -9.77 13.10 -1.77
CA THR A 294 -10.29 13.85 -0.62
C THR A 294 -9.81 15.29 -0.67
N GLY A 295 -8.55 15.54 -1.07
CA GLY A 295 -8.02 16.89 -1.26
C GLY A 295 -8.89 17.73 -2.19
N VAL A 296 -9.25 17.21 -3.37
CA VAL A 296 -10.14 17.92 -4.30
C VAL A 296 -11.51 18.16 -3.67
N CYS A 297 -12.07 17.16 -2.99
CA CYS A 297 -13.36 17.30 -2.33
C CYS A 297 -13.34 18.37 -1.23
N ILE A 298 -12.36 18.41 -0.34
CA ILE A 298 -12.34 19.41 0.75
C ILE A 298 -12.03 20.83 0.28
N ARG A 299 -11.61 21.02 -0.98
CA ARG A 299 -11.51 22.35 -1.62
C ARG A 299 -12.83 22.82 -2.24
N SER A 300 -13.86 21.96 -2.33
CA SER A 300 -15.12 22.25 -3.04
C SER A 300 -16.41 21.85 -2.30
N VAL A 301 -16.34 20.92 -1.33
CA VAL A 301 -17.44 20.37 -0.52
C VAL A 301 -16.96 20.02 0.89
N ALA A 302 -16.22 20.93 1.54
CA ALA A 302 -15.61 20.72 2.85
C ALA A 302 -16.57 20.17 3.94
N ARG A 303 -17.87 20.48 3.85
CA ARG A 303 -18.87 20.08 4.84
C ARG A 303 -19.26 18.60 4.88
N HIS A 304 -18.67 17.75 4.04
CA HIS A 304 -18.97 16.31 4.07
C HIS A 304 -18.32 15.58 5.27
N TRP A 305 -17.19 16.07 5.78
CA TRP A 305 -16.45 15.41 6.86
C TRP A 305 -16.85 15.94 8.24
N ASN A 306 -17.28 15.03 9.12
CA ASN A 306 -17.71 15.36 10.49
C ASN A 306 -16.67 16.17 11.28
N PRO A 307 -15.36 15.85 11.26
CA PRO A 307 -14.32 16.67 11.89
C PRO A 307 -14.31 18.13 11.44
N ILE A 308 -14.67 18.40 10.18
CA ILE A 308 -14.69 19.74 9.61
C ILE A 308 -15.96 20.52 10.06
N ILE A 309 -17.09 19.82 10.19
CA ILE A 309 -18.41 20.46 10.42
C ILE A 309 -18.91 20.47 11.85
N HIS A 310 -18.66 19.42 12.62
CA HIS A 310 -19.29 19.24 13.93
C HIS A 310 -18.40 19.70 15.06
N VAL A 311 -17.09 19.56 14.91
CA VAL A 311 -16.12 20.07 15.89
C VAL A 311 -15.59 21.45 15.48
N GLY A 312 -15.55 21.72 14.16
CA GLY A 312 -15.34 23.05 13.60
C GLY A 312 -13.87 23.47 13.52
N ASP A 313 -13.68 24.78 13.34
CA ASP A 313 -12.41 25.51 13.32
C ASP A 313 -11.96 25.95 14.72
N THR A 314 -12.34 25.20 15.76
CA THR A 314 -11.84 25.41 17.13
C THR A 314 -10.60 24.55 17.39
N LYS A 315 -9.88 24.83 18.49
CA LYS A 315 -8.69 24.06 18.88
C LYS A 315 -9.00 22.59 19.23
N GLU A 316 -10.24 22.33 19.64
CA GLU A 316 -10.79 21.01 19.92
C GLU A 316 -11.23 20.26 18.65
N GLY A 317 -11.30 20.97 17.51
CA GLY A 317 -11.64 20.46 16.19
C GLY A 317 -10.50 19.81 15.43
N LEU A 318 -10.40 20.11 14.14
CA LEU A 318 -9.32 19.61 13.30
C LEU A 318 -7.98 20.19 13.80
N GLN A 319 -7.11 19.33 14.35
CA GLN A 319 -5.80 19.78 14.82
C GLN A 319 -4.90 20.17 13.64
N ILE A 320 -4.39 21.39 13.70
CA ILE A 320 -3.38 21.93 12.80
C ILE A 320 -2.08 22.00 13.59
N LYS A 321 -1.00 21.43 13.06
CA LYS A 321 0.29 21.34 13.75
C LYS A 321 1.40 21.92 12.87
N LYS A 322 2.12 22.89 13.42
CA LYS A 322 3.26 23.55 12.75
C LYS A 322 4.38 22.58 12.35
N GLU A 323 4.52 21.47 13.06
CA GLU A 323 5.52 20.44 12.77
C GLU A 323 5.27 19.80 11.38
N CYS A 324 4.00 19.61 11.00
CA CYS A 324 3.63 19.15 9.67
C CYS A 324 4.07 20.17 8.61
N ASP A 325 3.89 21.45 8.87
CA ASP A 325 4.30 22.53 7.96
C ASP A 325 5.82 22.62 7.79
N MET A 326 6.55 22.53 8.90
CA MET A 326 8.01 22.52 8.92
C MET A 326 8.56 21.35 8.11
N LEU A 327 7.97 20.16 8.25
CA LEU A 327 8.31 18.99 7.45
C LEU A 327 8.07 19.24 5.95
N LEU A 328 6.90 19.75 5.58
CA LEU A 328 6.56 20.01 4.18
C LEU A 328 7.50 21.05 3.57
N LYS A 329 7.89 22.10 4.32
CA LYS A 329 8.91 23.07 3.88
C LYS A 329 10.28 22.46 3.64
N GLN A 330 10.72 21.51 4.49
CA GLN A 330 11.99 20.80 4.27
C GLN A 330 11.93 19.95 2.99
N ILE A 331 10.81 19.25 2.76
CA ILE A 331 10.59 18.49 1.53
C ILE A 331 10.58 19.43 0.32
N GLN A 332 9.90 20.58 0.43
CA GLN A 332 9.83 21.57 -0.62
C GLN A 332 11.23 22.09 -1.00
N GLY A 333 12.06 22.43 -0.02
CA GLY A 333 13.44 22.87 -0.24
C GLY A 333 14.32 21.78 -0.87
N TYR A 334 14.13 20.52 -0.49
CA TYR A 334 14.77 19.38 -1.16
C TYR A 334 14.31 19.27 -2.63
N MET A 335 13.01 19.31 -2.87
CA MET A 335 12.44 19.22 -4.22
C MET A 335 12.91 20.37 -5.12
N ASP A 336 12.96 21.60 -4.61
CA ASP A 336 13.44 22.77 -5.40
C ASP A 336 14.89 22.59 -5.91
N GLN A 337 15.70 21.81 -5.21
CA GLN A 337 17.07 21.49 -5.61
C GLN A 337 17.17 20.29 -6.58
N HIS A 338 16.16 19.40 -6.58
CA HIS A 338 16.24 18.09 -7.23
C HIS A 338 15.15 17.82 -8.29
N ILE A 339 14.20 18.75 -8.49
CA ILE A 339 13.28 18.69 -9.62
C ILE A 339 14.10 18.95 -10.90
N ALA A 340 14.39 17.89 -11.65
CA ALA A 340 15.04 17.98 -12.95
C ALA A 340 14.08 18.58 -14.00
N ALA A 341 14.65 19.22 -15.04
CA ALA A 341 13.91 19.73 -16.19
C ALA A 341 13.28 18.62 -17.06
N GLU A 342 13.75 17.38 -16.93
CA GLU A 342 13.16 16.20 -17.58
C GLU A 342 12.14 15.50 -16.67
N PRO A 343 11.11 14.83 -17.23
CA PRO A 343 10.13 14.09 -16.44
C PRO A 343 10.87 13.04 -15.61
N SER A 344 10.87 13.23 -14.30
CA SER A 344 11.49 12.28 -13.40
C SER A 344 10.79 10.92 -13.53
N LYS A 345 11.59 9.85 -13.54
CA LYS A 345 11.11 8.46 -13.49
C LYS A 345 10.34 8.12 -12.21
N MET A 346 10.31 9.03 -11.23
CA MET A 346 9.74 8.82 -9.89
C MET A 346 8.21 8.66 -9.89
N TRP A 347 7.53 9.05 -10.98
CA TRP A 347 6.06 9.02 -11.04
C TRP A 347 5.48 8.58 -12.40
N SER A 348 6.29 7.98 -13.28
CA SER A 348 5.80 7.57 -14.60
C SER A 348 4.79 6.42 -14.49
N VAL A 349 3.51 6.75 -14.60
CA VAL A 349 2.52 5.87 -15.21
C VAL A 349 2.55 6.21 -16.69
N ASP A 350 3.01 5.30 -17.52
CA ASP A 350 3.06 5.50 -18.98
C ASP A 350 1.64 5.77 -19.53
N PRO A 351 1.34 6.98 -20.03
CA PRO A 351 -0.01 7.32 -20.51
C PRO A 351 -0.30 6.78 -21.92
N SER A 352 0.63 6.10 -22.59
CA SER A 352 0.54 5.77 -24.03
C SER A 352 -0.10 4.41 -24.36
N GLY A 353 -0.56 3.67 -23.35
CA GLY A 353 -0.84 2.23 -23.38
C GLY A 353 -1.96 1.66 -24.28
N SER A 354 -2.36 2.30 -25.38
CA SER A 354 -3.24 1.66 -26.37
C SER A 354 -2.49 1.00 -27.53
N THR A 355 -1.40 1.60 -28.00
CA THR A 355 -0.55 1.06 -29.08
C THR A 355 0.45 0.04 -28.55
N GLU A 356 1.08 0.35 -27.41
CA GLU A 356 2.08 -0.50 -26.75
C GLU A 356 1.50 -1.80 -26.16
N LYS A 357 0.21 -1.80 -25.79
CA LYS A 357 -0.45 -2.99 -25.21
C LYS A 357 -0.60 -4.14 -26.22
N LYS A 358 -0.72 -3.83 -27.52
CA LYS A 358 -0.73 -4.87 -28.56
C LYS A 358 0.66 -5.48 -28.74
N GLU A 359 1.71 -4.66 -28.68
CA GLU A 359 3.10 -5.12 -28.76
C GLU A 359 3.50 -5.92 -27.51
N ARG A 360 3.20 -5.44 -26.30
CA ARG A 360 3.44 -6.15 -25.03
C ARG A 360 2.74 -7.51 -24.96
N LYS A 361 1.49 -7.58 -25.46
CA LYS A 361 0.77 -8.85 -25.57
C LYS A 361 1.51 -9.83 -26.49
N GLN A 362 1.96 -9.38 -27.65
CA GLN A 362 2.65 -10.25 -28.60
C GLN A 362 3.99 -10.73 -28.04
N VAL A 363 4.79 -9.83 -27.45
CA VAL A 363 6.07 -10.18 -26.80
C VAL A 363 5.87 -11.21 -25.69
N ALA A 364 4.83 -11.05 -24.86
CA ALA A 364 4.53 -12.01 -23.80
C ALA A 364 4.08 -13.38 -24.34
N LEU A 365 3.33 -13.40 -25.45
CA LEU A 365 2.94 -14.65 -26.13
C LEU A 365 4.15 -15.35 -26.74
N ASP A 366 5.01 -14.61 -27.46
CA ASP A 366 6.23 -15.16 -28.04
C ASP A 366 7.14 -15.75 -26.95
N LEU A 367 7.26 -15.05 -25.81
CA LEU A 367 8.00 -15.56 -24.65
C LEU A 367 7.35 -16.79 -24.03
N ALA A 368 6.02 -16.82 -23.93
CA ALA A 368 5.29 -17.98 -23.45
C ALA A 368 5.48 -19.20 -24.36
N ASP A 369 5.58 -19.01 -25.66
CA ASP A 369 5.92 -20.09 -26.60
C ASP A 369 7.31 -20.68 -26.31
N THR A 370 8.30 -19.84 -25.93
CA THR A 370 9.65 -20.35 -25.57
C THR A 370 9.66 -21.28 -24.36
N VAL A 371 8.67 -21.17 -23.46
CA VAL A 371 8.51 -22.04 -22.28
C VAL A 371 7.36 -23.05 -22.43
N GLY A 372 6.76 -23.14 -23.62
CA GLY A 372 5.67 -24.06 -23.94
C GLY A 372 4.36 -23.75 -23.22
N GLN A 373 4.07 -22.47 -22.96
CA GLN A 373 2.86 -21.99 -22.28
C GLN A 373 2.05 -20.98 -23.11
N GLY A 374 2.32 -20.87 -24.41
CA GLY A 374 1.71 -19.87 -25.29
C GLY A 374 0.19 -19.98 -25.37
N GLU A 375 -0.34 -21.19 -25.53
CA GLU A 375 -1.80 -21.41 -25.57
C GLU A 375 -2.47 -21.03 -24.24
N GLN A 376 -1.85 -21.37 -23.12
CA GLN A 376 -2.35 -21.09 -21.79
C GLN A 376 -2.34 -19.59 -21.51
N LEU A 377 -1.28 -18.88 -21.89
CA LEU A 377 -1.22 -17.43 -21.74
C LEU A 377 -2.20 -16.72 -22.70
N LYS A 378 -2.36 -17.23 -23.92
CA LYS A 378 -3.37 -16.75 -24.87
C LYS A 378 -4.79 -16.87 -24.31
N LYS A 379 -5.12 -18.01 -23.67
CA LYS A 379 -6.41 -18.21 -22.99
C LYS A 379 -6.67 -17.12 -21.93
N LEU A 380 -5.65 -16.73 -21.15
CA LEU A 380 -5.80 -15.63 -20.19
C LEU A 380 -6.07 -14.27 -20.88
N PHE A 381 -5.41 -14.00 -22.01
CA PHE A 381 -5.62 -12.77 -22.77
C PHE A 381 -7.01 -12.69 -23.39
N GLU A 382 -7.54 -13.83 -23.84
CA GLU A 382 -8.90 -13.92 -24.37
C GLU A 382 -9.94 -13.83 -23.26
N PHE A 383 -9.67 -14.41 -22.08
CA PHE A 383 -10.56 -14.34 -20.94
C PHE A 383 -10.75 -12.92 -20.41
N ASN A 384 -9.67 -12.12 -20.31
CA ASN A 384 -9.78 -10.72 -19.95
C ASN A 384 -8.84 -9.80 -20.76
N PRO A 385 -9.22 -9.42 -21.99
CA PRO A 385 -8.39 -8.57 -22.86
C PRO A 385 -8.20 -7.15 -22.30
N LYS A 386 -9.07 -6.74 -21.38
CA LYS A 386 -9.03 -5.43 -20.73
C LYS A 386 -8.23 -5.42 -19.43
N SER A 387 -7.76 -6.57 -18.96
CA SER A 387 -6.89 -6.66 -17.77
C SER A 387 -5.67 -5.75 -17.90
N LYS A 388 -5.29 -5.16 -16.77
CA LYS A 388 -4.17 -4.21 -16.64
C LYS A 388 -3.11 -4.70 -15.64
N ALA A 389 -3.24 -5.94 -15.15
CA ALA A 389 -2.24 -6.53 -14.28
C ALA A 389 -0.96 -6.83 -15.06
N ASN A 390 0.20 -6.53 -14.48
CA ASN A 390 1.50 -6.77 -15.11
C ASN A 390 1.91 -8.22 -15.14
N TYR A 391 1.44 -9.02 -14.18
CA TYR A 391 1.97 -10.35 -13.97
C TYR A 391 0.89 -11.35 -14.16
N TRP A 392 1.02 -12.26 -15.12
CA TRP A 392 0.12 -13.40 -15.22
C TRP A 392 0.88 -14.67 -14.95
N ALA A 393 0.19 -15.64 -14.36
CA ALA A 393 0.78 -16.90 -13.95
C ALA A 393 0.13 -18.08 -14.65
N ILE A 394 0.95 -19.06 -15.03
CA ILE A 394 0.49 -20.37 -15.47
C ILE A 394 1.05 -21.42 -14.52
N VAL A 395 0.20 -22.31 -14.02
CA VAL A 395 0.57 -23.52 -13.30
C VAL A 395 0.31 -24.72 -14.19
N ASP A 396 1.37 -25.33 -14.69
CA ASP A 396 1.34 -26.45 -15.63
C ASP A 396 1.39 -27.79 -14.88
N TYR A 397 0.24 -28.43 -14.68
CA TYR A 397 0.14 -29.74 -14.03
C TYR A 397 0.46 -30.93 -14.95
N ASN A 398 0.78 -30.70 -16.24
CA ASN A 398 1.41 -31.71 -17.09
C ASN A 398 2.86 -31.97 -16.64
N LYS A 399 3.49 -31.01 -15.94
CA LYS A 399 4.84 -31.17 -15.37
C LYS A 399 4.79 -31.79 -13.96
N PRO A 400 5.77 -32.65 -13.61
CA PRO A 400 5.84 -33.26 -12.29
C PRO A 400 6.18 -32.21 -11.22
N ARG A 401 5.87 -32.51 -9.96
CA ARG A 401 6.12 -31.59 -8.82
C ARG A 401 7.60 -31.32 -8.52
N THR A 402 8.51 -32.00 -9.20
CA THR A 402 9.97 -31.85 -9.11
C THR A 402 10.54 -30.96 -10.23
N LYS A 403 9.68 -30.43 -11.11
CA LYS A 403 10.06 -29.49 -12.17
C LYS A 403 9.36 -28.16 -11.95
N LYS A 404 10.08 -27.07 -12.23
CA LYS A 404 9.52 -25.72 -12.22
C LYS A 404 8.33 -25.68 -13.17
N ARG A 405 7.16 -25.35 -12.62
CA ARG A 405 5.86 -25.46 -13.30
C ARG A 405 4.88 -24.35 -12.94
N LEU A 406 5.28 -23.41 -12.08
CA LEU A 406 4.65 -22.10 -11.97
C LEU A 406 5.48 -21.14 -12.82
N PHE A 407 4.91 -20.61 -13.89
CA PHE A 407 5.50 -19.59 -14.74
C PHE A 407 4.83 -18.26 -14.42
N ILE A 408 5.62 -17.21 -14.16
CA ILE A 408 5.13 -15.85 -13.94
C ILE A 408 5.70 -14.98 -15.06
N PHE A 409 4.81 -14.40 -15.85
CA PHE A 409 5.12 -13.53 -16.99
C PHE A 409 5.01 -12.08 -16.55
N ASP A 410 6.11 -11.33 -16.63
CA ASP A 410 6.12 -9.88 -16.54
C ASP A 410 5.78 -9.30 -17.92
N LEU A 411 4.54 -8.85 -18.05
CA LEU A 411 3.98 -8.31 -19.29
C LEU A 411 4.54 -6.92 -19.65
N ASN A 412 5.23 -6.25 -18.73
CA ASN A 412 5.88 -4.97 -19.02
C ASN A 412 7.33 -5.15 -19.44
N LYS A 413 8.07 -6.02 -18.75
CA LYS A 413 9.48 -6.27 -19.08
C LYS A 413 9.68 -7.29 -20.19
N GLY A 414 8.65 -8.08 -20.51
CA GLY A 414 8.80 -9.21 -21.42
C GLY A 414 9.71 -10.28 -20.82
N GLU A 415 9.55 -10.57 -19.53
CA GLU A 415 10.34 -11.56 -18.80
C GLU A 415 9.45 -12.69 -18.29
N VAL A 416 10.01 -13.91 -18.19
CA VAL A 416 9.34 -15.05 -17.59
C VAL A 416 10.26 -15.67 -16.55
N GLN A 417 9.71 -15.93 -15.38
CA GLN A 417 10.38 -16.70 -14.34
C GLN A 417 9.59 -17.94 -14.02
N SER A 418 10.29 -18.99 -13.60
CA SER A 418 9.68 -20.26 -13.25
C SER A 418 10.07 -20.74 -11.85
N TYR A 419 9.09 -21.32 -11.16
CA TYR A 419 9.18 -21.77 -9.77
C TYR A 419 8.60 -23.16 -9.60
N LEU A 420 9.03 -23.84 -8.54
CA LEU A 420 8.35 -25.02 -8.03
C LEU A 420 7.07 -24.59 -7.30
N VAL A 421 5.98 -25.31 -7.55
CA VAL A 421 4.69 -25.10 -6.90
C VAL A 421 4.02 -26.44 -6.58
N SER A 422 3.44 -26.55 -5.40
CA SER A 422 2.77 -27.78 -4.96
C SER A 422 1.49 -28.05 -5.75
N HIS A 423 1.03 -29.30 -5.74
CA HIS A 423 -0.37 -29.65 -6.01
C HIS A 423 -0.96 -30.34 -4.77
N ALA A 424 -2.27 -30.58 -4.77
CA ALA A 424 -2.92 -31.18 -3.62
C ALA A 424 -2.67 -32.69 -3.48
N ARG A 425 -2.59 -33.20 -2.24
CA ARG A 425 -2.25 -34.59 -1.94
C ARG A 425 -3.14 -35.65 -2.57
N ASN A 426 -4.41 -35.34 -2.80
CA ASN A 426 -5.36 -36.27 -3.45
C ASN A 426 -5.45 -36.06 -4.97
N SER A 427 -4.61 -35.19 -5.54
CA SER A 427 -4.50 -34.99 -6.98
C SER A 427 -3.50 -35.91 -7.64
N GLY A 428 -2.72 -36.67 -6.88
CA GLY A 428 -1.69 -37.58 -7.39
C GLY A 428 -0.41 -37.49 -6.56
N ASP A 429 0.62 -38.20 -7.00
CA ASP A 429 1.94 -38.19 -6.35
C ASP A 429 2.94 -37.32 -7.11
N LEU A 430 3.64 -37.89 -8.10
CA LEU A 430 4.61 -37.13 -8.89
C LEU A 430 3.93 -36.11 -9.81
N TYR A 431 2.83 -36.53 -10.44
CA TYR A 431 1.98 -35.73 -11.33
C TYR A 431 0.60 -35.50 -10.69
N ALA A 432 -0.04 -34.37 -10.97
CA ALA A 432 -1.41 -34.08 -10.51
C ALA A 432 -2.44 -34.55 -11.55
N THR A 433 -2.92 -35.78 -11.49
CA THR A 433 -3.84 -36.41 -12.44
C THR A 433 -5.32 -36.21 -12.13
N GLU A 434 -5.69 -35.86 -10.89
CA GLU A 434 -7.08 -35.74 -10.47
C GLU A 434 -7.41 -34.37 -9.87
N PHE A 435 -8.55 -33.81 -10.23
CA PHE A 435 -8.96 -32.46 -9.80
C PHE A 435 -10.37 -32.45 -9.24
N SER A 436 -10.67 -31.51 -8.36
CA SER A 436 -12.02 -31.33 -7.83
C SER A 436 -12.24 -29.91 -7.35
N ASN A 437 -13.47 -29.42 -7.52
CA ASN A 437 -13.98 -28.19 -6.91
C ASN A 437 -14.75 -28.45 -5.60
N VAL A 438 -14.81 -29.69 -5.12
CA VAL A 438 -15.60 -30.06 -3.93
C VAL A 438 -14.85 -29.67 -2.65
N ILE A 439 -15.55 -29.04 -1.71
CA ILE A 439 -15.03 -28.67 -0.40
C ILE A 439 -14.53 -29.93 0.33
N GLY A 440 -13.35 -29.85 0.95
CA GLY A 440 -12.75 -30.98 1.69
C GLY A 440 -12.12 -32.08 0.83
N SER A 441 -12.24 -32.04 -0.51
CA SER A 441 -11.68 -33.07 -1.40
C SER A 441 -10.16 -33.26 -1.29
N ASN A 442 -9.44 -32.23 -0.81
CA ASN A 442 -7.98 -32.14 -0.82
C ASN A 442 -7.36 -32.38 -2.21
N LYS A 443 -8.10 -32.07 -3.28
CA LYS A 443 -7.63 -32.09 -4.67
C LYS A 443 -7.42 -30.65 -5.16
N SER A 444 -6.44 -30.43 -6.03
CA SER A 444 -6.30 -29.17 -6.77
C SER A 444 -7.54 -28.97 -7.64
N CYS A 445 -7.84 -27.73 -8.01
CA CYS A 445 -8.81 -27.41 -9.05
C CYS A 445 -8.09 -26.78 -10.24
N LEU A 446 -8.64 -27.00 -11.44
CA LEU A 446 -8.18 -26.38 -12.67
C LEU A 446 -8.97 -25.10 -12.94
N GLY A 447 -8.38 -24.23 -13.75
CA GLY A 447 -9.05 -23.08 -14.30
C GLY A 447 -8.40 -21.75 -13.96
N ILE A 448 -9.09 -20.68 -14.31
CA ILE A 448 -8.63 -19.29 -14.14
C ILE A 448 -8.99 -18.77 -12.75
N PHE A 449 -7.99 -18.23 -12.07
CA PHE A 449 -8.10 -17.55 -10.77
C PHE A 449 -7.75 -16.08 -10.95
N LYS A 450 -8.45 -15.20 -10.22
CA LYS A 450 -8.03 -13.81 -10.00
C LYS A 450 -7.37 -13.73 -8.63
N THR A 451 -6.20 -13.09 -8.57
CA THR A 451 -5.52 -12.79 -7.32
C THR A 451 -6.13 -11.55 -6.66
N ASP A 452 -6.06 -11.49 -5.34
CA ASP A 452 -6.64 -10.39 -4.56
C ASP A 452 -5.62 -9.85 -3.54
N THR A 453 -6.06 -9.57 -2.32
CA THR A 453 -5.26 -9.04 -1.22
C THR A 453 -4.43 -10.12 -0.53
N THR A 454 -3.41 -9.69 0.22
CA THR A 454 -2.61 -10.57 1.07
C THR A 454 -3.05 -10.50 2.52
N TYR A 455 -2.88 -11.59 3.25
CA TYR A 455 -3.05 -11.63 4.70
C TYR A 455 -1.89 -12.38 5.35
N ILE A 456 -1.71 -12.21 6.66
CA ILE A 456 -0.73 -12.97 7.44
C ILE A 456 -1.49 -13.96 8.32
N SER A 457 -1.02 -15.21 8.35
CA SER A 457 -1.53 -16.23 9.28
C SER A 457 -0.38 -16.86 10.06
N ASP A 458 -0.66 -17.27 11.30
CA ASP A 458 0.33 -17.94 12.15
C ASP A 458 0.84 -19.25 11.54
N LYS A 459 0.02 -19.91 10.73
CA LYS A 459 0.32 -21.21 10.14
C LYS A 459 1.12 -21.13 8.84
N ASN A 460 0.74 -20.22 7.94
CA ASN A 460 1.26 -20.18 6.58
C ASN A 460 2.04 -18.89 6.28
N GLY A 461 2.20 -17.99 7.26
CA GLY A 461 2.80 -16.67 7.03
C GLY A 461 1.98 -15.83 6.06
N ARG A 462 2.66 -14.94 5.33
CA ARG A 462 2.03 -14.08 4.31
C ARG A 462 1.48 -14.93 3.16
N SER A 463 0.19 -14.81 2.93
CA SER A 463 -0.59 -15.60 1.96
C SER A 463 -1.39 -14.67 1.05
N LEU A 464 -1.61 -15.08 -0.20
CA LEU A 464 -2.34 -14.32 -1.22
C LEU A 464 -3.67 -15.01 -1.53
N TYR A 465 -4.75 -14.26 -1.39
CA TYR A 465 -6.07 -14.73 -1.73
C TYR A 465 -6.28 -14.92 -3.24
N LEU A 466 -7.13 -15.89 -3.57
CA LEU A 466 -7.54 -16.20 -4.94
C LEU A 466 -9.07 -16.30 -5.03
N ASP A 467 -9.61 -15.82 -6.14
CA ASP A 467 -11.00 -16.02 -6.56
C ASP A 467 -11.04 -16.91 -7.79
N GLY A 468 -11.76 -18.03 -7.72
CA GLY A 468 -11.98 -18.89 -8.88
C GLY A 468 -13.02 -18.29 -9.81
N LEU A 469 -12.72 -18.24 -11.11
CA LEU A 469 -13.55 -17.57 -12.12
C LEU A 469 -14.26 -18.53 -13.07
N GLU A 470 -14.07 -19.84 -12.89
CA GLU A 470 -14.66 -20.88 -13.70
C GLU A 470 -15.41 -21.90 -12.81
N LYS A 471 -16.36 -22.63 -13.38
CA LYS A 471 -17.14 -23.64 -12.63
C LYS A 471 -16.26 -24.72 -11.99
N SER A 472 -15.09 -24.99 -12.55
CA SER A 472 -14.11 -25.95 -12.03
C SER A 472 -13.37 -25.47 -10.78
N ASN A 473 -13.43 -24.17 -10.46
CA ASN A 473 -12.76 -23.59 -9.29
C ASN A 473 -13.61 -22.57 -8.52
N SER A 474 -14.92 -22.45 -8.79
CA SER A 474 -15.82 -21.48 -8.16
C SER A 474 -15.82 -21.49 -6.62
N ASN A 475 -15.46 -22.61 -5.97
CA ASN A 475 -15.42 -22.72 -4.51
C ASN A 475 -14.05 -22.34 -3.91
N THR A 476 -13.16 -21.68 -4.66
CA THR A 476 -11.78 -21.35 -4.24
C THR A 476 -11.71 -20.71 -2.85
N ARG A 477 -12.56 -19.69 -2.59
CA ARG A 477 -12.61 -18.98 -1.30
C ARG A 477 -13.12 -19.87 -0.17
N GLU A 478 -14.24 -20.56 -0.38
CA GLU A 478 -14.83 -21.48 0.60
C GLU A 478 -13.89 -22.66 0.94
N ARG A 479 -13.02 -23.00 -0.01
CA ARG A 479 -12.00 -24.05 0.14
C ARG A 479 -10.67 -23.52 0.68
N TYR A 480 -10.57 -22.23 0.97
CA TYR A 480 -9.36 -21.56 1.45
C TYR A 480 -8.13 -21.84 0.58
N ILE A 481 -8.32 -21.86 -0.75
CA ILE A 481 -7.24 -22.05 -1.72
C ILE A 481 -6.53 -20.71 -1.93
N VAL A 482 -5.26 -20.67 -1.55
CA VAL A 482 -4.43 -19.44 -1.57
C VAL A 482 -3.04 -19.75 -2.12
N VAL A 483 -2.24 -18.72 -2.41
CA VAL A 483 -0.79 -18.85 -2.62
C VAL A 483 -0.08 -18.57 -1.29
N HIS A 484 0.82 -19.43 -0.84
CA HIS A 484 1.53 -19.23 0.43
C HIS A 484 2.89 -19.94 0.47
N PRO A 485 3.83 -19.53 1.35
CA PRO A 485 5.06 -20.28 1.58
C PRO A 485 4.81 -21.62 2.28
N GLY A 486 5.69 -22.59 2.05
CA GLY A 486 5.73 -23.80 2.87
C GLY A 486 7.08 -24.49 2.80
N GLU A 487 7.62 -24.88 3.96
CA GLU A 487 8.93 -25.53 4.09
C GLU A 487 9.05 -26.85 3.30
N TYR A 488 7.92 -27.47 2.97
CA TYR A 488 7.88 -28.67 2.13
C TYR A 488 8.01 -28.40 0.62
N VAL A 489 8.22 -27.14 0.22
CA VAL A 489 8.61 -26.74 -1.13
C VAL A 489 10.08 -26.31 -1.11
N THR A 490 10.96 -27.22 -1.50
CA THR A 490 12.39 -26.99 -1.63
C THR A 490 12.76 -26.62 -3.07
N GLU A 491 14.04 -26.41 -3.36
CA GLU A 491 14.55 -26.19 -4.72
C GLU A 491 14.41 -27.43 -5.63
N GLU A 492 14.16 -28.61 -5.05
CA GLU A 492 14.10 -29.89 -5.78
C GLU A 492 12.71 -30.53 -5.79
N ASN A 493 11.85 -30.21 -4.81
CA ASN A 493 10.57 -30.87 -4.65
C ASN A 493 9.52 -29.93 -4.04
N ALA A 494 8.36 -29.81 -4.70
CA ALA A 494 7.30 -28.92 -4.25
C ALA A 494 6.33 -29.53 -3.21
N GLY A 495 6.58 -30.75 -2.72
CA GLY A 495 5.70 -31.44 -1.78
C GLY A 495 4.23 -31.49 -2.25
N ARG A 496 3.29 -31.67 -1.31
CA ARG A 496 1.85 -31.74 -1.61
C ARG A 496 0.99 -31.01 -0.58
N SER A 497 0.13 -30.12 -1.05
CA SER A 497 -0.77 -29.30 -0.22
C SER A 497 -2.15 -29.97 -0.05
N LYS A 498 -3.15 -29.23 0.45
CA LYS A 498 -4.57 -29.64 0.41
C LYS A 498 -5.37 -28.95 -0.71
N GLY A 499 -4.69 -28.25 -1.62
CA GLY A 499 -5.30 -27.51 -2.71
C GLY A 499 -4.59 -26.19 -3.04
N CYS A 500 -3.91 -25.60 -2.05
CA CYS A 500 -3.17 -24.34 -2.20
C CYS A 500 -2.00 -24.43 -3.18
N PHE A 501 -1.65 -23.28 -3.75
CA PHE A 501 -0.45 -23.09 -4.55
C PHE A 501 0.71 -22.72 -3.64
N VAL A 502 1.44 -23.73 -3.16
CA VAL A 502 2.50 -23.51 -2.17
C VAL A 502 3.82 -23.35 -2.90
N VAL A 503 4.58 -22.33 -2.53
CA VAL A 503 5.91 -22.04 -3.08
C VAL A 503 6.97 -22.05 -1.98
N SER A 504 8.25 -22.09 -2.36
CA SER A 504 9.34 -22.08 -1.39
C SER A 504 9.33 -20.79 -0.57
N PRO A 505 9.57 -20.82 0.75
CA PRO A 505 9.69 -19.63 1.58
C PRO A 505 10.66 -18.59 1.00
N LYS A 506 11.76 -19.04 0.41
CA LYS A 506 12.78 -18.21 -0.26
C LYS A 506 12.21 -17.30 -1.35
N TYR A 507 11.27 -17.79 -2.15
CA TYR A 507 10.71 -17.05 -3.28
C TYR A 507 9.30 -16.51 -3.00
N SER A 508 8.72 -16.87 -1.85
CA SER A 508 7.32 -16.57 -1.54
C SER A 508 7.00 -15.08 -1.55
N LYS A 509 7.89 -14.24 -1.01
CA LYS A 509 7.73 -12.78 -1.03
C LYS A 509 7.67 -12.26 -2.46
N GLU A 510 8.62 -12.65 -3.31
CA GLU A 510 8.68 -12.24 -4.71
C GLU A 510 7.45 -12.70 -5.51
N VAL A 511 7.07 -13.98 -5.38
CA VAL A 511 5.91 -14.56 -6.05
C VAL A 511 4.63 -13.82 -5.64
N ILE A 512 4.42 -13.61 -4.35
CA ILE A 512 3.22 -12.91 -3.85
C ILE A 512 3.25 -11.43 -4.25
N ASP A 513 4.41 -10.77 -4.22
CA ASP A 513 4.54 -9.35 -4.62
C ASP A 513 4.21 -9.15 -6.10
N LYS A 514 4.60 -10.10 -6.97
CA LYS A 514 4.27 -10.09 -8.39
C LYS A 514 2.80 -10.38 -8.63
N LEU A 515 2.25 -11.37 -7.94
CA LEU A 515 0.90 -11.84 -8.19
C LEU A 515 -0.18 -11.02 -7.48
N GLN A 516 0.09 -10.32 -6.39
CA GLN A 516 -0.95 -9.53 -5.70
C GLN A 516 -1.54 -8.42 -6.59
N GLY A 517 -2.75 -7.97 -6.27
CA GLY A 517 -3.32 -6.77 -6.90
C GLY A 517 -4.06 -7.00 -8.22
N GLY A 518 -4.54 -8.22 -8.50
CA GLY A 518 -5.48 -8.48 -9.60
C GLY A 518 -4.89 -9.21 -10.82
N SER A 519 -3.70 -9.79 -10.68
CA SER A 519 -3.11 -10.76 -11.61
C SER A 519 -4.01 -11.97 -11.84
N TYR A 520 -3.86 -12.59 -13.01
CA TYR A 520 -4.53 -13.84 -13.34
C TYR A 520 -3.59 -15.02 -13.22
N LEU A 521 -4.08 -16.12 -12.64
CA LEU A 521 -3.38 -17.40 -12.57
C LEU A 521 -4.23 -18.46 -13.27
N LEU A 522 -3.68 -19.19 -14.23
CA LEU A 522 -4.34 -20.35 -14.84
C LEU A 522 -3.68 -21.63 -14.33
N ALA A 523 -4.44 -22.49 -13.66
CA ALA A 523 -4.02 -23.85 -13.39
C ALA A 523 -4.54 -24.77 -14.49
N TRP A 524 -3.63 -25.44 -15.20
CA TRP A 524 -3.92 -26.16 -16.43
C TRP A 524 -3.37 -27.58 -16.40
N ARG A 525 -4.08 -28.48 -17.09
CA ARG A 525 -3.63 -29.82 -17.48
C ARG A 525 -4.40 -30.23 -18.75
N GLU A 526 -3.76 -30.98 -19.64
CA GLU A 526 -4.38 -31.61 -20.81
C GLU A 526 -4.93 -33.01 -20.51
#